data_AF-A0A264W7L7-F1
#
_entry.id   AF-A0A264W7L7-F1
#
_cell.length_a   1.000
_cell.length_b   1.000
_cell.length_c   1.000
_cell.angle_alpha   90.00
_cell.angle_beta   90.00
_cell.angle_gamma   90.00
#
_symmetry.space_group_name_H-M   'P 1'
#
loop_
_entity.id
_entity.type
_entity.pdbx_description
1 polymer ?
#
loop_
_entity_poly.entity_id
_entity_poly.type
_entity_poly.pdbx_seq_one_letter_code
_entity_poly.pdbx_strand_id
1 'polypeptide(L)'
;LRECGISVYVIFGNHDHLGGEWTPIEWPENVHIFSSAVPEEKSFYKEGRRIASIYGFSYQTRAVTENQAARYRRSTDAPFH
;
A
#
# COMPACT_ATOMS: atom_id res chain seq x y z
N LEU A 1 13.95 3.42 11.44
CA LEU A 1 12.54 2.96 11.28
C LEU A 1 12.39 1.47 11.55
N ARG A 2 13.02 0.60 10.74
CA ARG A 2 13.03 -0.86 10.96
C ARG A 2 13.50 -1.26 12.36
N GLU A 3 14.66 -0.74 12.77
CA GLU A 3 15.26 -1.01 14.08
C GLU A 3 14.39 -0.56 15.27
N CYS A 4 13.42 0.33 15.02
CA CYS A 4 12.47 0.81 16.01
C CYS A 4 11.12 0.09 15.94
N GLY A 5 10.98 -0.94 15.10
CA GLY A 5 9.73 -1.69 14.93
C GLY A 5 8.62 -0.93 14.19
N ILE A 6 8.98 0.04 13.34
CA ILE A 6 8.00 0.88 12.62
C ILE A 6 7.77 0.31 11.22
N SER A 7 6.54 -0.17 10.96
CA SER A 7 6.09 -0.54 9.62
C SER A 7 5.82 0.71 8.77
N VAL A 8 6.21 0.66 7.49
CA VAL A 8 6.04 1.75 6.53
C VAL A 8 5.17 1.26 5.39
N TYR A 9 4.16 2.04 5.03
CA TYR A 9 3.18 1.70 3.99
C TYR A 9 3.24 2.78 2.91
N VAL A 10 3.49 2.38 1.66
CA VAL A 10 3.81 3.32 0.57
C VAL A 10 2.88 3.10 -0.62
N ILE A 11 2.26 4.19 -1.06
CA ILE A 11 1.61 4.28 -2.36
C ILE A 11 2.46 5.18 -3.26
N PHE A 12 2.52 4.83 -4.54
CA PHE A 12 3.11 5.66 -5.57
C PHE A 12 2.04 6.58 -6.15
N GLY A 13 2.26 7.90 -6.05
CA GLY A 13 1.33 8.91 -6.53
C GLY A 13 1.35 9.06 -8.05
N ASN A 14 0.50 9.94 -8.57
CA ASN A 14 0.46 10.26 -10.00
C ASN A 14 1.75 10.91 -10.54
N HIS A 15 2.49 11.63 -9.69
CA HIS A 15 3.80 12.21 -10.04
C HIS A 15 4.92 11.18 -10.05
N ASP A 16 4.74 10.11 -9.27
CA ASP A 16 5.70 9.06 -8.99
C ASP A 16 5.12 7.71 -9.42
N HIS A 17 4.45 7.66 -10.57
CA HIS A 17 3.70 6.48 -11.00
C HIS A 17 4.61 5.31 -11.40
N LEU A 18 4.16 4.08 -11.18
CA LEU A 18 4.97 2.86 -11.38
C LEU A 18 5.42 2.62 -12.82
N GLY A 19 4.69 3.14 -13.82
CA GLY A 19 5.05 3.04 -15.24
C GLY A 19 6.16 4.00 -15.72
N GLY A 20 6.77 4.78 -14.83
CA GLY A 20 7.95 5.59 -15.14
C GLY A 20 9.25 4.76 -15.20
N GLU A 21 10.37 5.39 -15.57
CA GLU A 21 11.68 4.77 -15.39
C GLU A 21 12.08 4.86 -13.91
N TRP A 22 12.17 3.70 -13.26
CA TRP A 22 12.58 3.59 -11.86
C TRP A 22 13.94 2.92 -11.77
N THR A 23 14.83 3.48 -10.96
CA THR A 23 15.96 2.72 -10.44
C THR A 23 15.40 1.59 -9.58
N PRO A 24 15.80 0.33 -9.77
CA PRO A 24 15.40 -0.75 -8.86
C PRO A 24 15.83 -0.39 -7.43
N ILE A 25 14.85 -0.25 -6.53
CA ILE A 25 15.11 0.00 -5.12
C ILE A 25 14.78 -1.28 -4.36
N GLU A 26 15.75 -1.82 -3.64
CA GLU A 26 15.50 -2.85 -2.65
C GLU A 26 14.96 -2.20 -1.39
N TRP A 27 13.74 -2.59 -1.01
CA TRP A 27 13.08 -2.07 0.17
C TRP A 27 13.32 -3.00 1.36
N PRO A 28 13.57 -2.44 2.56
CA PRO A 28 13.58 -3.23 3.78
C PRO A 28 12.24 -3.97 4.01
N GLU A 29 12.28 -5.11 4.70
CA GLU A 29 11.10 -5.97 4.93
C GLU A 29 9.93 -5.28 5.65
N ASN A 30 10.20 -4.22 6.42
CA ASN A 30 9.17 -3.46 7.12
C ASN A 30 8.47 -2.43 6.20
N VAL A 31 8.83 -2.38 4.92
CA VAL A 31 8.21 -1.50 3.92
C VAL A 31 7.23 -2.30 3.08
N HIS A 32 6.03 -1.78 2.96
CA HIS A 32 4.89 -2.42 2.32
C HIS A 32 4.38 -1.55 1.18
N ILE A 33 4.67 -1.95 -0.06
CA ILE A 33 4.31 -1.19 -1.27
C ILE A 33 3.02 -1.73 -1.85
N PHE A 34 2.05 -0.85 -2.09
CA PHE A 34 0.78 -1.22 -2.71
C PHE A 34 0.90 -1.32 -4.23
N SER A 35 0.22 -2.31 -4.81
CA SER A 35 0.13 -2.50 -6.26
C SER A 35 -0.73 -1.41 -6.95
N SER A 36 -0.67 -1.39 -8.28
CA SER A 36 -1.39 -0.43 -9.14
C SER A 36 -2.48 -1.03 -10.02
N ALA A 37 -2.76 -2.34 -9.87
CA ALA A 37 -3.78 -3.02 -10.66
C ALA A 37 -5.19 -2.81 -10.06
N VAL A 38 -5.29 -2.98 -8.74
CA VAL A 38 -6.51 -2.82 -7.93
C VAL A 38 -6.14 -2.36 -6.53
N PRO A 39 -7.05 -1.71 -5.78
CA PRO A 39 -6.83 -1.43 -4.36
C PRO A 39 -6.47 -2.72 -3.61
N GLU A 40 -5.33 -2.70 -2.95
CA GLU A 40 -4.77 -3.81 -2.21
C GLU A 40 -4.90 -3.56 -0.70
N GLU A 41 -5.13 -4.61 0.06
CA GLU A 41 -5.11 -4.58 1.53
C GLU A 41 -3.76 -5.09 2.03
N LYS A 42 -3.23 -4.41 3.05
CA LYS A 42 -2.09 -4.90 3.83
C LYS A 42 -2.38 -4.73 5.31
N SER A 43 -2.33 -5.84 6.04
CA SER A 43 -2.61 -5.85 7.46
C SER A 43 -1.41 -5.35 8.28
N PHE A 44 -1.70 -4.59 9.33
CA PHE A 44 -0.75 -4.25 10.38
C PHE A 44 -0.97 -5.16 11.58
N TYR A 45 0.11 -5.79 12.04
CA TYR A 45 0.13 -6.67 13.19
C TYR A 45 0.90 -6.03 14.34
N LYS A 46 0.33 -6.12 15.55
CA LYS A 46 1.01 -5.77 16.79
C LYS A 46 0.90 -6.97 17.73
N GLU A 47 2.05 -7.42 18.25
CA GLU A 47 2.12 -8.57 19.17
C GLU A 47 1.43 -9.83 18.60
N GLY A 48 1.60 -10.09 17.29
CA GLY A 48 1.01 -11.24 16.60
C GLY A 48 -0.49 -11.12 16.29
N ARG A 49 -1.15 -10.05 16.72
CA ARG A 49 -2.57 -9.80 16.45
C ARG A 49 -2.74 -8.78 15.33
N ARG A 50 -3.67 -9.04 14.39
CA ARG A 50 -4.11 -8.06 13.39
C ARG A 50 -4.85 -6.92 14.09
N ILE A 51 -4.32 -5.70 13.98
CA ILE A 51 -4.89 -4.51 14.60
C ILE A 51 -5.55 -3.61 13.56
N ALA A 52 -4.95 -3.47 12.38
CA ALA A 52 -5.51 -2.65 11.31
C ALA A 52 -5.38 -3.35 9.95
N SER A 53 -6.30 -3.03 9.05
CA SER A 53 -6.20 -3.35 7.62
C SER A 53 -6.08 -2.07 6.84
N ILE A 54 -4.92 -1.85 6.22
CA ILE A 54 -4.62 -0.61 5.49
C ILE A 54 -4.85 -0.88 4.02
N TYR A 55 -5.64 -0.03 3.37
CA TYR A 55 -5.97 -0.16 1.96
C TYR A 55 -5.26 0.92 1.15
N GLY A 56 -4.66 0.54 0.04
CA GLY A 56 -3.92 1.46 -0.81
C GLY A 56 -3.91 1.04 -2.27
N PHE A 57 -3.68 2.01 -3.13
CA PHE A 57 -3.57 1.83 -4.57
C PHE A 57 -2.49 2.78 -5.10
N SER A 58 -1.52 2.23 -5.81
CA SER A 58 -0.50 2.99 -6.50
C SER A 58 -0.95 3.37 -7.90
N TYR A 59 -0.54 4.54 -8.38
CA TYR A 59 -0.82 4.97 -9.75
C TYR A 59 0.08 4.20 -10.72
N GLN A 60 -0.52 3.48 -11.68
CA GLN A 60 0.24 2.82 -12.75
C GLN A 60 0.79 3.86 -13.73
N THR A 61 -0.03 4.86 -14.04
CA THR A 61 0.24 5.94 -15.00
C THR A 61 0.00 7.28 -14.33
N ARG A 62 0.54 8.35 -14.93
CA ARG A 62 0.36 9.73 -14.45
C ARG A 62 -1.10 10.17 -14.34
N ALA A 63 -1.98 9.60 -15.16
CA ALA A 63 -3.41 9.83 -15.09
C ALA A 63 -4.14 8.49 -15.06
N VAL A 64 -4.95 8.28 -14.03
CA VAL A 64 -5.91 7.19 -13.89
C VAL A 64 -7.28 7.87 -13.85
N THR A 65 -8.13 7.59 -14.83
CA THR A 65 -9.45 8.23 -14.97
C THR A 65 -10.56 7.35 -14.43
N GLU A 66 -10.28 6.07 -14.20
CA GLU A 66 -11.18 5.12 -13.58
C GLU A 66 -11.41 5.48 -12.11
N ASN A 67 -12.65 5.31 -11.65
CA ASN A 67 -12.99 5.48 -10.25
C ASN A 67 -12.49 4.27 -9.41
N GLN A 68 -11.23 4.34 -8.98
CA GLN A 68 -10.63 3.32 -8.12
C GLN A 68 -11.24 3.33 -6.71
N ALA A 69 -11.72 4.48 -6.22
CA ALA A 69 -12.34 4.59 -4.90
C ALA A 69 -13.56 3.66 -4.77
N ALA A 70 -14.36 3.51 -5.84
CA ALA A 70 -15.50 2.60 -5.87
C ALA A 70 -15.13 1.11 -5.76
N ARG A 71 -13.85 0.76 -5.95
CA ARG A 71 -13.34 -0.62 -5.91
C ARG A 71 -12.83 -1.05 -4.54
N TYR A 72 -12.72 -0.12 -3.58
CA TYR A 72 -12.31 -0.47 -2.21
C TYR A 72 -13.37 -1.33 -1.54
N ARG A 73 -12.93 -2.45 -0.94
CA ARG A 73 -13.76 -3.37 -0.19
C ARG A 73 -13.05 -3.72 1.11
N ARG A 74 -13.78 -3.68 2.22
CA ARG A 74 -13.30 -4.28 3.46
C ARG A 74 -13.20 -5.79 3.25
N SER A 75 -12.02 -6.33 3.51
CA SER A 75 -11.66 -7.73 3.25
C SER A 75 -11.35 -8.52 4.52
N THR A 76 -11.30 -7.85 5.67
CA THR A 76 -10.91 -8.43 6.96
C THR A 76 -11.87 -8.00 8.07
N ASP A 77 -11.72 -8.63 9.23
CA ASP A 77 -12.37 -8.30 10.50
C ASP A 77 -11.48 -7.46 11.42
N ALA A 78 -10.49 -6.75 10.85
CA ALA A 78 -9.56 -5.94 11.64
C ALA A 78 -10.31 -4.89 12.48
N PRO A 79 -9.86 -4.61 13.71
CA PRO A 79 -10.47 -3.57 14.54
C PRO A 79 -10.46 -2.18 13.89
N PHE A 80 -9.45 -1.88 13.08
CA PHE A 80 -9.29 -0.61 12.37
C PHE A 80 -9.12 -0.84 10.85
N HIS A 81 -9.62 0.10 10.06
CA HIS A 81 -9.52 0.13 8.60
C HIS A 81 -9.15 1.54 8.12
#